data_AF-R5AZ51-F1
#
_entry.id   AF-R5AZ51-F1
#
_cell.length_a   1.000
_cell.length_b   1.000
_cell.length_c   1.000
_cell.angle_alpha   90.00
_cell.angle_beta   90.00
_cell.angle_gamma   90.00
#
_symmetry.space_group_name_H-M   'P 1'
#
loop_
_entity.id
_entity.type
_entity.pdbx_description
1 polymer ?
#
loop_
_entity_poly.entity_id
_entity_poly.type
_entity_poly.pdbx_seq_one_letter_code
_entity_poly.pdbx_strand_id
1 'polypeptide(L)'
;MKWLYKIFKHPLLFISIVACILTVSISLYFVKFHYGFSDLPNDWAVFGNYISGLSAITNVIVFVWLTMTIQKANDFSKERDREHQKRLILTQLRYDEFNSLSKELNSPLFNELATFQHIRIFNMNSLLLAFLRSQTKLFPILKDENVVQKVLQLSAVLASIGKICAECAGLDQNGIPAGKPKLLPDEFKVKMEEYIQLKAEFISEMEGYIISEIDNIK
;
A
#
# COMPACT_ATOMS: atom_id res chain seq x y z
N MET A 1 -32.92 -17.49 -6.97
CA MET A 1 -31.55 -17.46 -6.39
C MET A 1 -31.39 -16.57 -5.14
N LYS A 2 -31.96 -15.35 -5.08
CA LYS A 2 -31.79 -14.46 -3.90
C LYS A 2 -32.38 -15.01 -2.58
N TRP A 3 -33.41 -15.86 -2.64
CA TRP A 3 -34.06 -16.43 -1.44
C TRP A 3 -33.21 -17.55 -0.79
N LEU A 4 -32.58 -18.40 -1.62
CA LEU A 4 -31.60 -19.39 -1.18
C LEU A 4 -30.44 -18.69 -0.43
N TYR A 5 -29.89 -17.61 -1.00
CA TYR A 5 -28.81 -16.82 -0.38
C TYR A 5 -29.15 -16.33 1.04
N LYS A 6 -30.41 -15.96 1.30
CA LYS A 6 -30.86 -15.44 2.60
C LYS A 6 -30.96 -16.54 3.66
N ILE A 7 -31.41 -17.73 3.26
CA ILE A 7 -31.43 -18.92 4.13
C ILE A 7 -30.01 -19.38 4.45
N PHE A 8 -29.10 -19.37 3.46
CA PHE A 8 -27.70 -19.79 3.62
C PHE A 8 -26.82 -18.82 4.43
N LYS A 9 -27.30 -17.59 4.71
CA LYS A 9 -26.62 -16.65 5.62
C LYS A 9 -26.78 -17.05 7.09
N HIS A 10 -27.78 -17.88 7.41
CA HIS A 10 -28.09 -18.29 8.77
C HIS A 10 -28.10 -19.82 8.86
N PRO A 11 -27.00 -20.47 9.30
CA PRO A 11 -26.91 -21.93 9.35
C PRO A 11 -28.03 -22.57 10.19
N LEU A 12 -28.54 -21.83 11.19
CA LEU A 12 -29.70 -22.23 11.99
C LEU A 12 -31.00 -22.33 11.19
N LEU A 13 -31.22 -21.46 10.20
CA LEU A 13 -32.41 -21.54 9.33
C LEU A 13 -32.34 -22.76 8.40
N PHE A 14 -31.15 -23.07 7.89
CA PHE A 14 -30.96 -24.26 7.06
C PHE A 14 -31.19 -25.55 7.85
N ILE A 15 -30.61 -25.66 9.05
CA ILE A 15 -30.83 -26.79 9.97
C ILE A 15 -32.31 -26.91 10.33
N SER A 16 -32.99 -25.80 10.59
CA SER A 16 -34.43 -25.78 10.89
C SER A 16 -35.29 -26.27 9.71
N ILE A 17 -34.92 -25.97 8.47
CA ILE A 17 -35.65 -26.43 7.27
C ILE A 17 -35.47 -27.94 7.08
N VAL A 18 -34.24 -28.45 7.21
CA VAL A 18 -33.96 -29.89 7.11
C VAL A 18 -34.68 -30.67 8.21
N ALA A 19 -34.64 -30.16 9.45
CA ALA A 19 -35.37 -30.74 10.57
C ALA A 19 -36.88 -30.78 10.30
N CYS A 20 -37.44 -29.68 9.80
CA CYS A 20 -38.88 -29.60 9.47
C CYS A 20 -39.29 -30.61 8.40
N ILE A 21 -38.49 -30.78 7.34
CA ILE A 21 -38.78 -31.77 6.28
C ILE A 21 -38.73 -33.20 6.84
N LEU A 22 -37.74 -33.53 7.66
CA LEU A 22 -37.66 -34.84 8.32
C LEU A 22 -38.86 -35.09 9.24
N THR A 23 -39.25 -34.10 10.05
CA THR A 23 -40.41 -34.20 10.93
C THR A 23 -41.72 -34.38 10.15
N VAL A 24 -41.90 -33.69 9.02
CA VAL A 24 -43.06 -33.86 8.14
C VAL A 24 -43.10 -35.25 7.52
N SER A 25 -41.97 -35.75 7.01
CA SER A 25 -41.89 -37.10 6.44
C SER A 25 -42.20 -38.20 7.47
N ILE A 26 -41.69 -38.06 8.70
CA ILE A 26 -41.98 -38.98 9.81
C ILE A 26 -43.46 -38.89 10.22
N SER A 27 -44.02 -37.69 10.28
CA SER A 27 -45.43 -37.49 10.65
C SER A 27 -46.38 -38.11 9.62
N LEU A 28 -46.10 -37.94 8.32
CA LEU A 28 -46.88 -38.55 7.24
C LEU A 28 -46.83 -40.08 7.26
N TYR A 29 -45.70 -40.66 7.67
CA TYR A 29 -45.58 -42.10 7.89
C TYR A 29 -46.51 -42.57 9.02
N PHE A 30 -46.48 -41.92 10.18
CA PHE A 30 -47.35 -42.28 11.31
C PHE A 30 -48.84 -42.08 11.01
N VAL A 31 -49.22 -41.07 10.22
CA VAL A 31 -50.61 -40.87 9.78
C VAL A 31 -51.07 -42.02 8.88
N LYS A 32 -50.22 -42.50 7.97
CA LYS A 32 -50.57 -43.60 7.05
C LYS A 32 -50.72 -44.94 7.78
N PHE A 33 -49.93 -45.17 8.83
CA PHE A 33 -49.93 -46.41 9.61
C PHE A 33 -50.71 -46.32 10.93
N HIS A 34 -51.63 -45.35 11.07
CA HIS A 34 -52.50 -45.20 12.26
C HIS A 34 -51.73 -45.23 13.59
N TYR A 35 -50.60 -44.52 13.66
CA TYR A 35 -49.71 -44.46 14.83
C TYR A 35 -49.02 -45.79 15.21
N GLY A 36 -49.16 -46.85 14.40
CA GLY A 36 -48.42 -48.10 14.52
C GLY A 36 -47.16 -48.11 13.67
N PHE A 37 -46.25 -49.05 13.96
CA PHE A 37 -45.14 -49.39 13.07
C PHE A 37 -45.62 -50.43 12.05
N SER A 38 -45.18 -50.33 10.79
CA SER A 38 -45.46 -51.40 9.83
C SER A 38 -44.65 -52.64 10.19
N ASP A 39 -45.32 -53.79 10.29
CA ASP A 39 -44.68 -55.11 10.48
C ASP A 39 -44.09 -55.67 9.18
N LEU A 40 -44.36 -55.01 8.03
CA LEU A 40 -43.88 -55.42 6.72
C LEU A 40 -42.52 -54.77 6.40
N PRO A 41 -41.45 -55.56 6.20
CA PRO A 41 -40.12 -55.03 5.88
C PRO A 41 -40.07 -54.17 4.60
N ASN A 42 -40.98 -54.44 3.65
CA ASN A 42 -41.07 -53.71 2.39
C ASN A 42 -41.43 -52.22 2.58
N ASP A 43 -42.29 -51.90 3.55
CA ASP A 43 -42.71 -50.52 3.81
C ASP A 43 -41.58 -49.68 4.40
N TRP A 44 -40.72 -50.31 5.20
CA TRP A 44 -39.48 -49.71 5.71
C TRP A 44 -38.46 -49.46 4.61
N ALA A 45 -38.34 -50.38 3.65
CA ALA A 45 -37.46 -50.19 2.50
C ALA A 45 -37.89 -49.00 1.63
N VAL A 46 -39.20 -48.87 1.38
CA VAL A 46 -39.77 -47.74 0.63
C VAL A 46 -39.56 -46.41 1.37
N PHE A 47 -39.78 -46.37 2.70
CA PHE A 47 -39.48 -45.20 3.53
C PHE A 47 -37.99 -44.82 3.50
N GLY A 48 -37.10 -45.82 3.63
CA GLY A 48 -35.66 -45.63 3.53
C GLY A 48 -35.22 -45.04 2.20
N ASN A 49 -35.87 -45.43 1.09
CA ASN A 49 -35.60 -44.86 -0.23
C ASN A 49 -35.94 -43.36 -0.32
N TYR A 50 -37.04 -42.91 0.29
CA TYR A 50 -37.39 -41.48 0.34
C TYR A 50 -36.39 -40.68 1.19
N ILE A 51 -35.99 -41.20 2.35
CA ILE A 51 -35.00 -40.56 3.21
C ILE A 51 -33.62 -40.51 2.52
N SER A 52 -33.23 -41.57 1.82
CA SER A 52 -32.00 -41.61 1.03
C SER A 52 -31.99 -40.56 -0.08
N GLY A 53 -33.10 -40.41 -0.82
CA GLY A 53 -33.25 -39.37 -1.84
C GLY A 53 -33.17 -37.96 -1.26
N LEU A 54 -33.79 -37.72 -0.10
CA LEU A 54 -33.71 -36.43 0.60
C LEU A 54 -32.28 -36.12 1.09
N SER A 55 -31.58 -37.14 1.61
CA SER A 55 -30.19 -37.05 2.05
C SER A 55 -29.26 -36.70 0.88
N ALA A 56 -29.45 -37.32 -0.29
CA ALA A 56 -28.68 -37.02 -1.49
C ALA A 56 -28.84 -35.55 -1.94
N ILE A 57 -30.07 -35.02 -1.96
CA ILE A 57 -30.33 -33.61 -2.30
C ILE A 57 -29.70 -32.68 -1.26
N THR A 58 -29.81 -33.01 0.02
CA THR A 58 -29.22 -32.23 1.11
C THR A 58 -27.69 -32.18 0.98
N ASN A 59 -27.05 -33.31 0.66
CA ASN A 59 -25.60 -33.38 0.45
C ASN A 59 -25.13 -32.48 -0.70
N VAL A 60 -25.84 -32.48 -1.84
CA VAL A 60 -25.52 -31.59 -2.97
C VAL A 60 -25.62 -30.12 -2.54
N ILE A 61 -26.65 -29.76 -1.78
CA ILE A 61 -26.85 -28.40 -1.29
C ILE A 61 -25.74 -27.98 -0.34
N VAL A 62 -25.37 -28.85 0.62
CA VAL A 62 -24.28 -28.59 1.57
C VAL A 62 -22.95 -28.43 0.83
N PHE A 63 -22.69 -29.27 -0.17
CA PHE A 63 -21.48 -29.19 -0.97
C PHE A 63 -21.37 -27.87 -1.75
N VAL A 64 -22.46 -27.45 -2.39
CA VAL A 64 -22.52 -26.14 -3.07
C VAL A 64 -22.29 -25.00 -2.08
N TRP A 65 -22.89 -25.07 -0.88
CA TRP A 65 -22.72 -24.05 0.14
C TRP A 65 -21.29 -23.96 0.68
N LEU A 66 -20.67 -25.10 0.99
CA LEU A 66 -19.27 -25.17 1.40
C LEU A 66 -18.37 -24.60 0.32
N THR A 67 -18.59 -25.00 -0.94
CA THR A 67 -17.82 -24.50 -2.08
C THR A 67 -17.92 -22.98 -2.22
N MET A 68 -19.13 -22.42 -2.15
CA MET A 68 -19.34 -20.97 -2.21
C MET A 68 -18.71 -20.23 -1.02
N THR A 69 -18.75 -20.82 0.18
CA THR A 69 -18.19 -20.21 1.39
C THR A 69 -16.66 -20.20 1.32
N ILE A 70 -16.06 -21.31 0.89
CA ILE A 70 -14.63 -21.43 0.66
C ILE A 70 -14.17 -20.44 -0.41
N GLN A 71 -14.90 -20.33 -1.54
CA GLN A 71 -14.60 -19.37 -2.59
C GLN A 71 -14.61 -17.94 -2.06
N LYS A 72 -15.65 -17.53 -1.32
CA LYS A 72 -15.72 -16.19 -0.72
C LYS A 72 -14.59 -15.91 0.27
N ALA A 73 -14.26 -16.89 1.11
CA ALA A 73 -13.14 -16.75 2.05
C ALA A 73 -11.81 -16.58 1.31
N ASN A 74 -11.62 -17.34 0.23
CA ASN A 74 -10.43 -17.26 -0.61
C ASN A 74 -10.35 -15.90 -1.34
N ASP A 75 -11.46 -15.41 -1.90
CA ASP A 75 -11.51 -14.12 -2.58
C ASP A 75 -11.21 -12.97 -1.61
N PHE A 76 -11.72 -13.04 -0.38
CA PHE A 76 -11.44 -12.04 0.65
C PHE A 76 -9.96 -12.05 1.08
N SER A 77 -9.35 -13.24 1.21
CA SER A 77 -7.92 -13.36 1.50
C SER A 77 -7.09 -12.78 0.35
N LYS A 78 -7.40 -13.16 -0.90
CA LYS A 78 -6.69 -12.69 -2.09
C LYS A 78 -6.77 -11.19 -2.26
N GLU A 79 -7.92 -10.57 -2.01
CA GLU A 79 -8.05 -9.12 -2.11
C GLU A 79 -7.21 -8.42 -1.03
N ARG A 80 -7.19 -8.95 0.20
CA ARG A 80 -6.32 -8.43 1.26
C ARG A 80 -4.84 -8.56 0.91
N ASP A 81 -4.44 -9.71 0.39
CA ASP A 81 -3.06 -9.96 -0.04
C ASP A 81 -2.66 -9.02 -1.17
N ARG A 82 -3.58 -8.77 -2.12
CA ARG A 82 -3.37 -7.83 -3.23
C ARG A 82 -3.21 -6.40 -2.73
N GLU A 83 -4.04 -5.96 -1.79
CA GLU A 83 -3.92 -4.65 -1.16
C GLU A 83 -2.60 -4.51 -0.38
N HIS A 84 -2.18 -5.53 0.36
CA HIS A 84 -0.87 -5.56 1.00
C HIS A 84 0.27 -5.45 -0.01
N GLN A 85 0.23 -6.21 -1.11
CA GLN A 85 1.25 -6.14 -2.16
C GLN A 85 1.30 -4.75 -2.80
N LYS A 86 0.16 -4.14 -3.11
CA LYS A 86 0.12 -2.76 -3.65
C LYS A 86 0.79 -1.77 -2.69
N ARG A 87 0.53 -1.89 -1.39
CA ARG A 87 1.15 -1.03 -0.36
C ARG A 87 2.65 -1.24 -0.28
N LEU A 88 3.12 -2.50 -0.26
CA LEU A 88 4.55 -2.81 -0.26
C LEU A 88 5.27 -2.23 -1.49
N ILE A 89 4.69 -2.41 -2.68
CA ILE A 89 5.23 -1.85 -3.92
C ILE A 89 5.29 -0.32 -3.84
N LEU A 90 4.24 0.33 -3.34
CA LEU A 90 4.20 1.78 -3.20
C LEU A 90 5.29 2.29 -2.24
N THR A 91 5.47 1.64 -1.09
CA THR A 91 6.53 1.95 -0.14
C THR A 91 7.91 1.76 -0.75
N GLN A 92 8.13 0.69 -1.52
CA GLN A 92 9.39 0.45 -2.19
C GLN A 92 9.68 1.54 -3.24
N LEU A 93 8.70 1.90 -4.07
CA LEU A 93 8.84 3.00 -5.04
C LEU A 93 9.19 4.33 -4.37
N ARG A 94 8.57 4.63 -3.22
CA ARG A 94 8.90 5.81 -2.41
C ARG A 94 10.34 5.74 -1.90
N TYR A 95 10.73 4.61 -1.32
CA TYR A 95 12.08 4.43 -0.81
C TYR A 95 13.12 4.58 -1.91
N ASP A 96 12.92 3.95 -3.07
CA ASP A 96 13.86 4.00 -4.19
C ASP A 96 14.01 5.43 -4.76
N GLU A 97 12.90 6.14 -4.95
CA GLU A 97 12.90 7.52 -5.45
C GLU A 97 13.56 8.48 -4.45
N PHE A 98 13.22 8.35 -3.16
CA PHE A 98 13.81 9.17 -2.11
C PHE A 98 15.29 8.88 -1.90
N ASN A 99 15.69 7.61 -1.93
CA ASN A 99 17.09 7.20 -1.81
C ASN A 99 17.93 7.74 -2.98
N SER A 100 17.37 7.79 -4.20
CA SER A 100 18.00 8.43 -5.36
C SER A 100 18.30 9.92 -5.10
N LEU A 101 17.30 10.68 -4.59
CA LEU A 101 17.47 12.09 -4.22
C LEU A 101 18.48 12.26 -3.08
N SER A 102 18.33 11.47 -2.00
CA SER A 102 19.19 11.52 -0.83
C SER A 102 20.65 11.25 -1.18
N LYS A 103 20.91 10.29 -2.07
CA LYS A 103 22.26 10.00 -2.58
C LYS A 103 22.88 11.20 -3.28
N GLU A 104 22.10 11.92 -4.08
CA GLU A 104 22.59 13.11 -4.79
C GLU A 104 22.83 14.28 -3.82
N LEU A 105 21.96 14.49 -2.84
CA LEU A 105 22.14 15.52 -1.80
C LEU A 105 23.31 15.21 -0.85
N ASN A 106 23.60 13.94 -0.60
CA ASN A 106 24.71 13.49 0.23
C ASN A 106 26.04 13.37 -0.54
N SER A 107 25.99 13.61 -1.85
CA SER A 107 27.15 13.52 -2.71
C SER A 107 28.21 14.54 -2.25
N PRO A 108 29.44 14.11 -1.88
CA PRO A 108 30.42 14.98 -1.23
C PRO A 108 30.89 16.08 -2.18
N LEU A 109 30.69 17.34 -1.81
CA LEU A 109 31.25 18.49 -2.54
C LEU A 109 32.76 18.53 -2.29
N PHE A 110 33.53 18.02 -3.26
CA PHE A 110 34.99 17.96 -3.18
C PHE A 110 35.61 19.38 -3.28
N ASN A 111 36.83 19.57 -2.77
CA ASN A 111 37.58 20.82 -2.90
C ASN A 111 38.14 21.08 -4.32
N GLU A 112 37.81 20.23 -5.30
CA GLU A 112 38.28 20.41 -6.67
C GLU A 112 37.48 21.50 -7.39
N LEU A 113 38.22 22.34 -8.13
CA LEU A 113 37.81 23.51 -8.92
C LEU A 113 36.36 23.98 -8.71
N ALA A 114 36.20 25.20 -8.19
CA ALA A 114 34.90 25.85 -7.97
C ALA A 114 33.94 25.76 -9.18
N THR A 115 34.47 25.66 -10.40
CA THR A 115 33.70 25.43 -11.64
C THR A 115 32.90 24.13 -11.63
N PHE A 116 33.50 23.01 -11.20
CA PHE A 116 32.82 21.71 -11.11
C PHE A 116 31.80 21.70 -9.96
N GLN A 117 32.10 22.37 -8.85
CA GLN A 117 31.17 22.48 -7.73
C GLN A 117 29.91 23.26 -8.11
N HIS A 118 30.04 24.38 -8.85
CA HIS A 118 28.89 25.18 -9.28
C HIS A 118 27.87 24.36 -10.09
N ILE A 119 28.33 23.63 -11.11
CA ILE A 119 27.45 22.82 -11.97
C ILE A 119 26.74 21.75 -11.15
N ARG A 120 27.45 21.12 -10.23
CA ARG A 120 26.88 20.08 -9.37
C ARG A 120 25.83 20.63 -8.40
N ILE A 121 26.10 21.77 -7.79
CA ILE A 121 25.15 22.45 -6.91
C ILE A 121 23.89 22.85 -7.68
N PHE A 122 24.05 23.34 -8.91
CA PHE A 122 22.92 23.63 -9.79
C PHE A 122 22.10 22.37 -10.10
N ASN A 123 22.76 21.24 -10.40
CA ASN A 123 22.09 19.97 -10.65
C ASN A 123 21.34 19.46 -9.41
N MET A 124 21.95 19.52 -8.23
CA MET A 124 21.30 19.16 -6.96
C MET A 124 20.04 20.02 -6.72
N ASN A 125 20.15 21.32 -6.93
CA ASN A 125 19.02 22.25 -6.76
C ASN A 125 17.89 21.97 -7.75
N SER A 126 18.22 21.72 -9.02
CA SER A 126 17.21 21.42 -10.04
C SER A 126 16.50 20.08 -9.78
N LEU A 127 17.22 19.05 -9.33
CA LEU A 127 16.65 17.77 -8.91
C LEU A 127 15.73 17.90 -7.70
N LEU A 128 16.13 18.68 -6.69
CA LEU A 128 15.31 18.95 -5.51
C LEU A 128 13.98 19.63 -5.88
N LEU A 129 14.04 20.66 -6.74
CA LEU A 129 12.84 21.37 -7.20
C LEU A 129 11.98 20.51 -8.13
N ALA A 130 12.60 19.68 -8.96
CA ALA A 130 11.89 18.72 -9.80
C ALA A 130 11.13 17.71 -8.93
N PHE A 131 11.79 17.15 -7.90
CA PHE A 131 11.19 16.23 -6.94
C PHE A 131 9.97 16.84 -6.26
N LEU A 132 10.08 18.08 -5.77
CA LEU A 132 8.96 18.80 -5.14
C LEU A 132 7.74 18.92 -6.07
N ARG A 133 7.95 19.15 -7.36
CA ARG A 133 6.88 19.38 -8.35
C ARG A 133 6.29 18.08 -8.88
N SER A 134 7.13 17.10 -9.21
CA SER A 134 6.71 15.89 -9.92
C SER A 134 6.23 14.79 -8.98
N GLN A 135 6.74 14.74 -7.75
CA GLN A 135 6.51 13.60 -6.86
C GLN A 135 5.38 13.79 -5.85
N THR A 136 4.54 14.82 -5.96
CA THR A 136 3.41 15.09 -5.02
C THR A 136 2.35 13.98 -4.96
N LYS A 137 2.24 13.14 -6.00
CA LYS A 137 1.38 11.95 -6.00
C LYS A 137 2.01 10.79 -5.23
N LEU A 138 3.31 10.60 -5.42
CA LEU A 138 4.06 9.56 -4.74
C LEU A 138 4.28 9.94 -3.27
N PHE A 139 4.54 11.21 -2.96
CA PHE A 139 4.73 11.74 -1.61
C PHE A 139 3.68 12.83 -1.30
N PRO A 140 2.52 12.45 -0.75
CA PRO A 140 1.51 13.40 -0.27
C PRO A 140 2.04 14.43 0.73
N ILE A 141 3.06 14.09 1.52
CA ILE A 141 3.71 15.00 2.48
C ILE A 141 4.30 16.25 1.80
N LEU A 142 4.64 16.19 0.50
CA LEU A 142 5.10 17.35 -0.27
C LEU A 142 4.01 18.40 -0.56
N LYS A 143 2.77 18.15 -0.13
CA LYS A 143 1.69 19.14 -0.12
C LYS A 143 1.61 19.92 1.19
N ASP A 144 2.30 19.46 2.23
CA ASP A 144 2.41 20.16 3.50
C ASP A 144 3.24 21.43 3.29
N GLU A 145 2.67 22.57 3.65
CA GLU A 145 3.31 23.87 3.51
C GLU A 145 4.63 23.93 4.28
N ASN A 146 4.74 23.28 5.44
CA ASN A 146 5.97 23.25 6.22
C ASN A 146 7.10 22.55 5.47
N VAL A 147 6.79 21.40 4.85
CA VAL A 147 7.78 20.62 4.08
C VAL A 147 8.17 21.35 2.81
N VAL A 148 7.20 21.97 2.12
CA VAL A 148 7.46 22.82 0.96
C VAL A 148 8.41 23.97 1.33
N GLN A 149 8.15 24.68 2.44
CA GLN A 149 9.01 25.77 2.89
C GLN A 149 10.43 25.31 3.20
N LYS A 150 10.61 24.17 3.87
CA LYS A 150 11.95 23.60 4.13
C LYS A 150 12.68 23.26 2.83
N VAL A 151 12.00 22.68 1.85
CA VAL A 151 12.59 22.39 0.54
C VAL A 151 12.99 23.69 -0.19
N LEU A 152 12.17 24.73 -0.10
CA LEU A 152 12.50 26.04 -0.68
C LEU A 152 13.67 26.73 0.03
N GLN A 153 13.77 26.61 1.36
CA GLN A 153 14.93 27.08 2.12
C GLN A 153 16.21 26.34 1.71
N LEU A 154 16.15 25.01 1.61
CA LEU A 154 17.26 24.19 1.14
C LEU A 154 17.69 24.58 -0.29
N SER A 155 16.72 24.82 -1.17
CA SER A 155 16.95 25.31 -2.54
C SER A 155 17.62 26.69 -2.56
N ALA A 156 17.20 27.61 -1.70
CA ALA A 156 17.78 28.94 -1.60
C ALA A 156 19.24 28.89 -1.12
N VAL A 157 19.55 28.05 -0.13
CA VAL A 157 20.92 27.84 0.35
C VAL A 157 21.79 27.22 -0.74
N LEU A 158 21.31 26.19 -1.45
CA LEU A 158 22.01 25.62 -2.61
C LEU A 158 22.28 26.68 -3.69
N ALA A 159 21.31 27.52 -4.02
CA ALA A 159 21.50 28.60 -4.99
C ALA A 159 22.57 29.60 -4.52
N SER A 160 22.60 29.92 -3.22
CA SER A 160 23.62 30.78 -2.61
C SER A 160 25.02 30.17 -2.72
N ILE A 161 25.18 28.88 -2.39
CA ILE A 161 26.47 28.17 -2.49
C ILE A 161 26.90 28.11 -3.96
N GLY A 162 25.97 27.82 -4.88
CA GLY A 162 26.23 27.81 -6.31
C GLY A 162 26.77 29.15 -6.81
N LYS A 163 26.14 30.26 -6.40
CA LYS A 163 26.61 31.61 -6.74
C LYS A 163 28.03 31.88 -6.24
N ILE A 164 28.35 31.53 -5.00
CA ILE A 164 29.70 31.67 -4.43
C ILE A 164 30.71 30.85 -5.26
N CYS A 165 30.37 29.61 -5.63
CA CYS A 165 31.22 28.77 -6.46
C CYS A 165 31.42 29.35 -7.87
N ALA A 166 30.37 29.90 -8.50
CA ALA A 166 30.46 30.51 -9.83
C ALA A 166 31.38 31.74 -9.82
N GLU A 167 31.24 32.61 -8.81
CA GLU A 167 32.07 33.80 -8.65
C GLU A 167 33.54 33.42 -8.39
N CYS A 168 33.78 32.41 -7.55
CA CYS A 168 35.13 31.90 -7.27
C CYS A 168 35.72 31.16 -8.48
N ALA A 169 34.90 30.56 -9.33
CA ALA A 169 35.33 29.97 -10.59
C ALA A 169 35.67 31.02 -11.66
N GLY A 170 35.37 32.30 -11.42
CA GLY A 170 35.54 33.37 -12.39
C GLY A 170 34.55 33.29 -13.54
N LEU A 171 33.36 32.74 -13.32
CA LEU A 171 32.29 32.65 -14.32
C LEU A 171 31.47 33.95 -14.34
N ASP A 172 31.02 34.34 -15.52
CA ASP A 172 30.00 35.39 -15.67
C ASP A 172 28.58 34.83 -15.43
N GLN A 173 27.57 35.70 -15.53
CA GLN A 173 26.16 35.35 -15.41
C GLN A 173 25.65 34.29 -16.40
N ASN A 174 26.39 34.02 -17.47
CA ASN A 174 26.08 33.02 -18.48
C ASN A 174 26.89 31.72 -18.27
N GLY A 175 27.71 31.64 -17.22
CA GLY A 175 28.56 30.49 -16.96
C GLY A 175 29.81 30.44 -17.85
N ILE A 176 30.20 31.56 -18.46
CA ILE A 176 31.38 31.66 -19.31
C ILE A 176 32.57 32.14 -18.46
N PRO A 177 33.75 31.48 -18.55
CA PRO A 177 34.95 31.94 -17.86
C PRO A 177 35.33 33.37 -18.28
N ALA A 178 35.20 34.31 -17.35
CA ALA A 178 35.47 35.74 -17.53
C ALA A 178 36.58 36.27 -16.59
N GLY A 179 37.00 35.48 -15.61
CA GLY A 179 38.01 35.85 -14.61
C GLY A 179 38.91 34.69 -14.18
N LYS A 180 39.97 35.02 -13.44
CA LYS A 180 40.84 34.01 -12.82
C LYS A 180 40.13 33.36 -11.62
N PRO A 181 40.24 32.04 -11.43
CA PRO A 181 39.71 31.37 -10.25
C PRO A 181 40.29 31.94 -8.95
N LYS A 182 39.45 32.02 -7.92
CA LYS A 182 39.76 32.48 -6.57
C LYS A 182 39.50 31.36 -5.57
N LEU A 183 40.13 31.47 -4.40
CA LEU A 183 39.84 30.61 -3.26
C LEU A 183 38.42 30.87 -2.74
N LEU A 184 37.78 29.83 -2.23
CA LEU A 184 36.45 29.93 -1.62
C LEU A 184 36.50 30.81 -0.35
N PRO A 185 35.58 31.76 -0.17
CA PRO A 185 35.51 32.62 1.01
C PRO A 185 35.00 31.84 2.23
N ASP A 186 35.23 32.36 3.43
CA ASP A 186 34.69 31.73 4.66
C ASP A 186 33.16 31.68 4.71
N GLU A 187 32.47 32.58 4.00
CA GLU A 187 31.02 32.54 3.79
C GLU A 187 30.55 31.19 3.19
N PHE A 188 31.37 30.57 2.35
CA PHE A 188 31.09 29.24 1.80
C PHE A 188 30.92 28.19 2.91
N LYS A 189 31.77 28.23 3.95
CA LYS A 189 31.70 27.27 5.06
C LYS A 189 30.41 27.45 5.86
N VAL A 190 30.06 28.70 6.16
CA VAL A 190 28.82 29.04 6.88
C VAL A 190 27.59 28.53 6.10
N LYS A 191 27.56 28.76 4.78
CA LYS A 191 26.46 28.28 3.93
C LYS A 191 26.44 26.76 3.80
N MET A 192 27.59 26.10 3.80
CA MET A 192 27.69 24.65 3.82
C MET A 192 27.18 24.03 5.11
N GLU A 193 27.45 24.64 6.26
CA GLU A 193 26.90 24.22 7.56
C GLU A 193 25.37 24.33 7.58
N GLU A 194 24.84 25.46 7.10
CA GLU A 194 23.39 25.69 6.94
C GLU A 194 22.75 24.63 6.03
N TYR A 195 23.40 24.33 4.89
CA TYR A 195 22.97 23.26 3.98
C TYR A 195 22.95 21.90 4.67
N ILE A 196 24.00 21.53 5.39
CA ILE A 196 24.11 20.22 6.06
C ILE A 196 22.97 20.05 7.06
N GLN A 197 22.67 21.09 7.84
CA GLN A 197 21.59 21.06 8.81
C GLN A 197 20.22 20.90 8.14
N LEU A 198 19.87 21.79 7.20
CA LEU A 198 18.57 21.76 6.52
C LEU A 198 18.36 20.47 5.74
N LYS A 199 19.42 19.96 5.11
CA LYS A 199 19.40 18.67 4.42
C LYS A 199 19.09 17.53 5.39
N ALA A 200 19.74 17.50 6.56
CA ALA A 200 19.52 16.45 7.55
C ALA A 200 18.08 16.47 8.08
N GLU A 201 17.53 17.66 8.35
CA GLU A 201 16.14 17.84 8.78
C GLU A 201 15.15 17.33 7.71
N PHE A 202 15.34 17.74 6.45
CA PHE A 202 14.51 17.28 5.34
C PHE A 202 14.58 15.76 5.14
N ILE A 203 15.79 15.18 5.19
CA ILE A 203 15.97 13.73 5.06
C ILE A 203 15.24 12.99 6.18
N SER A 204 15.42 13.43 7.43
CA SER A 204 14.80 12.80 8.59
C SER A 204 13.26 12.85 8.53
N GLU A 205 12.69 13.95 8.06
CA GLU A 205 11.24 14.10 7.91
C GLU A 205 10.67 13.18 6.82
N MET A 206 11.37 13.05 5.69
CA MET A 206 10.99 12.14 4.61
C MET A 206 11.13 10.66 5.02
N GLU A 207 12.19 10.30 5.73
CA GLU A 207 12.37 8.94 6.28
C GLU A 207 11.29 8.63 7.31
N GLY A 208 10.99 9.56 8.21
CA GLY A 208 9.92 9.43 9.19
C GLY A 208 8.56 9.20 8.53
N TYR A 209 8.27 9.92 7.44
CA TYR A 209 7.07 9.71 6.64
C TYR A 209 7.00 8.29 6.06
N ILE A 210 8.06 7.83 5.40
CA ILE A 210 8.13 6.49 4.80
C ILE A 210 7.96 5.40 5.87
N ILE A 211 8.61 5.54 7.03
CA ILE A 211 8.53 4.58 8.14
C ILE A 211 7.13 4.55 8.76
N SER A 212 6.51 5.72 8.99
CA SER A 212 5.18 5.80 9.61
C SER A 212 4.10 5.05 8.82
N GLU A 213 4.23 5.00 7.49
CA GLU A 213 3.33 4.22 6.66
C GLU A 213 3.58 2.72 6.75
N ILE A 214 4.84 2.29 6.93
CA ILE A 214 5.19 0.88 7.15
C ILE A 214 4.58 0.37 8.46
N ASP A 215 4.64 1.17 9.52
CA ASP A 215 4.05 0.79 10.82
C ASP A 215 2.53 0.71 10.77
N ASN A 216 1.89 1.50 9.91
CA ASN A 216 0.45 1.43 9.61
C ASN A 216 0.04 0.22 8.73
N ILE A 217 0.95 -0.71 8.43
CA ILE A 217 0.67 -1.95 7.68
C ILE A 217 0.25 -3.11 8.62
N LYS A 218 0.31 -2.95 9.95
CA LYS A 218 -0.16 -3.96 10.92
C LYS A 218 -1.67 -3.93 11.11
#